data_AF-A0A093HRL2-F1
#
_entry.id   AF-A0A093HRL2-F1
#
_cell.length_a   1.000
_cell.length_b   1.000
_cell.length_c   1.000
_cell.angle_alpha   90.00
_cell.angle_beta   90.00
_cell.angle_gamma   90.00
#
_symmetry.space_group_name_H-M   'P 1'
#
loop_
_entity.id
_entity.type
_entity.pdbx_description
1 polymer ?
#
loop_
_entity_poly.entity_id
_entity_poly.type
_entity_poly.pdbx_seq_one_letter_code
_entity_poly.pdbx_strand_id
1 'polypeptide(L)'
;AWIRKKRKDPPTIEEILKNENYREQMKQKIRDVSEKDRLLQAEEYKEGLVAESTHVKGHASAPYYGKKEPSQDPTSTANSFQPGSWMPPGSGSSHNK
;
A
#
# COMPACT_ATOMS: atom_id res chain seq x y z
N ALA A 1 -6.33 6.52 33.05
CA ALA A 1 -5.30 6.27 34.09
C ALA A 1 -5.92 6.16 35.49
N TRP A 2 -6.83 7.05 35.87
CA TRP A 2 -7.51 7.02 37.18
C TRP A 2 -8.35 5.75 37.43
N ILE A 3 -9.24 5.37 36.49
CA ILE A 3 -10.02 4.11 36.55
C ILE A 3 -9.13 2.87 36.73
N ARG A 4 -7.92 2.90 36.15
CA ARG A 4 -6.92 1.82 36.25
C ARG A 4 -6.02 1.95 37.49
N LYS A 5 -6.36 2.81 38.44
CA LYS A 5 -5.60 3.12 39.68
C LYS A 5 -4.16 3.57 39.47
N LYS A 6 -3.77 4.01 38.26
CA LYS A 6 -2.43 4.52 37.96
C LYS A 6 -2.23 5.96 38.43
N ARG A 7 -3.31 6.70 38.65
CA ARG A 7 -3.34 8.06 39.22
C ARG A 7 -4.19 8.01 40.49
N LYS A 8 -3.77 8.72 41.55
CA LYS A 8 -4.49 8.74 42.83
C LYS A 8 -5.77 9.58 42.75
N ASP A 9 -5.66 10.76 42.16
CA ASP A 9 -6.78 11.71 42.09
C ASP A 9 -7.55 11.62 40.76
N PRO A 10 -8.88 11.86 40.79
CA PRO A 10 -9.68 11.97 39.59
C PRO A 10 -9.23 13.15 38.72
N PRO A 11 -9.41 13.05 37.39
CA PRO A 11 -9.25 14.21 36.52
C PRO A 11 -10.27 15.30 36.87
N THR A 12 -9.82 16.56 36.88
CA THR A 12 -10.67 17.72 37.13
C THR A 12 -11.58 17.99 35.93
N ILE A 13 -12.74 18.62 36.15
CA ILE A 13 -13.70 18.97 35.09
C ILE A 13 -13.05 19.86 34.02
N GLU A 14 -12.21 20.81 34.42
CA GLU A 14 -11.44 21.66 33.50
C GLU A 14 -10.46 20.86 32.63
N GLU A 15 -9.82 19.83 33.19
CA GLU A 15 -8.91 18.92 32.47
C GLU A 15 -9.68 18.13 31.39
N ILE A 16 -10.89 17.68 31.73
CA ILE A 16 -11.77 16.97 30.80
C ILE A 16 -12.20 17.90 29.65
N LEU A 17 -12.68 19.10 29.97
CA LEU A 17 -13.12 20.08 28.97
C LEU A 17 -11.99 20.49 28.03
N LYS A 18 -10.79 20.73 28.57
CA LYS A 18 -9.61 21.07 27.78
C LYS A 18 -9.23 19.94 26.81
N ASN A 19 -9.29 18.68 27.27
CA ASN A 19 -9.02 17.51 26.42
C ASN A 19 -10.05 17.36 25.31
N GLU A 20 -11.34 17.59 25.59
CA GLU A 20 -12.38 17.55 24.58
C GLU A 20 -12.16 18.62 23.51
N ASN A 21 -11.94 19.87 23.93
CA ASN A 21 -11.67 20.98 23.01
C ASN A 21 -10.40 20.71 22.18
N TYR A 22 -9.34 20.19 22.79
CA TYR A 22 -8.12 19.79 22.07
C TYR A 22 -8.41 18.76 20.97
N ARG A 23 -9.24 17.74 21.26
CA ARG A 23 -9.61 16.71 20.28
C ARG A 23 -10.40 17.30 19.12
N GLU A 24 -11.35 18.20 19.39
CA GLU A 24 -12.12 18.85 18.34
C GLU A 24 -11.26 19.78 17.48
N GLN A 25 -10.37 20.57 18.08
CA GLN A 25 -9.40 21.39 17.35
C GLN A 25 -8.49 20.55 16.47
N MET A 26 -8.01 19.41 16.97
CA MET A 26 -7.17 18.50 16.18
C MET A 26 -7.93 17.89 15.01
N LYS A 27 -9.19 17.48 15.20
CA LYS A 27 -10.03 17.00 14.08
C LYS A 27 -10.18 18.06 13.00
N GLN A 28 -10.41 19.32 13.38
CA GLN A 28 -10.52 20.41 12.42
C GLN A 28 -9.21 20.61 11.66
N LYS A 29 -8.08 20.68 12.38
CA LYS A 29 -6.75 20.83 11.74
C LYS A 29 -6.43 19.69 10.77
N ILE A 30 -6.79 18.45 11.11
CA ILE A 30 -6.58 17.31 10.21
C ILE A 30 -7.37 17.47 8.92
N ARG A 31 -8.64 17.90 9.01
CA ARG A 31 -9.45 18.20 7.82
C ARG A 31 -8.80 19.28 6.98
N ASP A 32 -8.43 20.40 7.59
CA ASP A 32 -7.81 21.54 6.88
C ASP A 32 -6.50 21.13 6.19
N VAL A 33 -5.66 20.32 6.85
CA VAL A 33 -4.42 19.80 6.26
C VAL A 33 -4.72 18.86 5.10
N SER A 34 -5.68 17.93 5.26
CA SER A 34 -6.06 17.01 4.18
C SER A 34 -6.64 17.71 2.96
N GLU A 35 -7.37 18.81 3.16
CA GLU A 35 -7.92 19.62 2.07
C GLU A 35 -6.80 20.34 1.32
N LYS A 36 -5.85 20.95 2.04
CA LYS A 36 -4.68 21.60 1.44
C LYS A 36 -3.81 20.60 0.69
N ASP A 37 -3.56 19.43 1.27
CA ASP A 37 -2.79 18.36 0.64
C ASP A 37 -3.44 17.88 -0.65
N ARG A 38 -4.77 17.69 -0.66
CA ARG A 38 -5.51 17.35 -1.88
C ARG A 38 -5.40 18.42 -2.97
N LEU A 39 -5.38 19.70 -2.59
CA LEU A 39 -5.23 20.80 -3.55
C LEU A 39 -3.82 20.82 -4.15
N LEU A 40 -2.79 20.69 -3.32
CA LEU A 40 -1.40 20.59 -3.77
C LEU A 40 -1.21 19.39 -4.70
N GLN A 41 -1.74 18.23 -4.32
CA GLN A 41 -1.70 17.03 -5.15
C GLN A 41 -2.36 17.27 -6.53
N ALA A 42 -3.49 17.99 -6.57
CA ALA A 42 -4.17 18.32 -7.83
C ALA A 42 -3.36 19.29 -8.71
N GLU A 43 -2.56 20.18 -8.11
CA GLU A 43 -1.62 21.05 -8.83
C GLU A 43 -0.44 20.25 -9.39
N GLU A 44 0.16 19.36 -8.59
CA GLU A 44 1.26 18.48 -9.01
C GLU A 44 0.86 17.53 -10.16
N TYR A 45 -0.38 17.01 -10.14
CA TYR A 45 -0.92 16.23 -11.26
C TYR A 45 -1.03 17.07 -12.55
N LYS A 46 -1.47 18.33 -12.45
CA LYS A 46 -1.57 19.23 -13.62
C LYS A 46 -0.20 19.61 -14.17
N GLU A 47 0.77 19.81 -13.28
CA GLU A 47 2.15 20.11 -13.65
C GLU A 47 2.89 18.88 -14.22
N GLY A 48 2.30 17.69 -14.12
CA GLY A 48 2.89 16.44 -14.61
C GLY A 48 4.05 15.94 -13.76
N LEU A 49 4.27 16.53 -12.58
CA LEU A 49 5.28 16.12 -11.60
C LEU A 49 4.89 14.81 -10.91
N VAL A 50 3.59 14.52 -10.84
CA VAL A 50 3.04 13.26 -10.32
C VAL A 50 2.27 12.57 -11.44
N ALA A 51 2.64 11.33 -11.76
CA ALA A 51 1.92 10.53 -12.74
C ALA A 51 0.50 10.26 -12.24
N GLU A 52 -0.53 10.53 -13.05
CA GLU A 52 -1.93 10.13 -12.79
C GLU A 52 -1.94 8.74 -12.15
N SER A 53 -2.66 8.58 -11.02
CA SER A 53 -2.78 7.29 -10.36
C SER A 53 -3.51 6.32 -11.29
N THR A 54 -2.77 5.71 -12.20
CA THR A 54 -3.21 4.53 -12.95
C THR A 54 -3.67 3.52 -11.90
N HIS A 55 -4.83 2.92 -12.12
CA HIS A 55 -5.29 1.82 -11.28
C HIS A 55 -4.15 0.80 -11.15
N VAL A 56 -3.44 0.81 -10.03
CA VAL A 56 -2.39 -0.17 -9.77
C VAL A 56 -3.13 -1.47 -9.45
N LYS A 57 -3.37 -2.29 -10.47
CA LYS A 57 -3.68 -3.70 -10.28
C LYS A 57 -2.38 -4.41 -9.87
N GLY A 58 -1.89 -4.12 -8.65
CA GLY A 58 -0.74 -4.67 -7.92
C GLY A 58 0.67 -4.42 -8.52
N HIS A 59 1.71 -4.67 -7.73
CA HIS A 59 3.14 -4.99 -8.06
C HIS A 59 3.79 -5.52 -6.75
N ALA A 60 3.13 -6.39 -5.98
CA ALA A 60 3.01 -7.84 -6.19
C ALA A 60 2.20 -8.39 -7.40
N SER A 61 1.73 -7.57 -8.33
CA SER A 61 1.19 -8.07 -9.59
C SER A 61 2.26 -8.70 -10.47
N ALA A 62 1.85 -9.81 -11.07
CA ALA A 62 2.59 -10.58 -12.06
C ALA A 62 1.75 -10.66 -13.34
N PRO A 63 2.38 -10.68 -14.52
CA PRO A 63 1.68 -10.94 -15.76
C PRO A 63 1.04 -12.34 -15.70
N TYR A 64 -0.29 -12.38 -15.87
CA TYR A 64 -1.05 -13.63 -15.87
C TYR A 64 -0.77 -14.39 -17.18
N TYR A 65 0.12 -15.37 -17.12
CA TYR A 65 0.39 -16.33 -18.20
C TYR A 65 -0.60 -17.53 -18.18
N GLY A 66 -1.79 -17.34 -17.64
CA GLY A 66 -2.89 -18.32 -17.73
C GLY A 66 -3.82 -17.98 -18.88
N LYS A 67 -4.45 -19.01 -19.48
CA LYS A 67 -5.52 -18.78 -20.46
C LYS A 67 -6.71 -18.10 -19.77
N LYS A 68 -7.38 -17.17 -20.46
CA LYS A 68 -8.47 -16.34 -19.90
C LYS A 68 -9.70 -17.15 -19.45
N GLU A 69 -9.82 -18.39 -19.89
CA GLU A 69 -10.89 -19.30 -19.51
C GLU A 69 -10.28 -20.58 -18.91
N PRO A 70 -10.83 -21.10 -17.79
CA PRO A 70 -10.42 -22.39 -17.26
C PRO A 70 -10.81 -23.47 -18.27
N SER A 71 -9.80 -24.11 -18.87
CA SER A 71 -10.00 -25.28 -19.73
C SER A 71 -10.70 -26.37 -18.91
N GLN A 72 -11.77 -26.95 -19.47
CA GLN A 72 -12.49 -28.05 -18.82
C GLN A 72 -11.69 -29.35 -18.78
N ASP A 73 -10.63 -29.44 -19.58
CA ASP A 73 -9.77 -30.61 -19.61
C ASP A 73 -8.76 -30.55 -18.46
N PRO A 74 -8.58 -31.63 -17.68
CA PRO A 74 -7.60 -31.67 -16.61
C PRO A 74 -6.19 -31.45 -17.20
N THR A 75 -5.61 -30.27 -16.97
CA THR A 75 -4.25 -29.96 -17.41
C THR A 75 -3.26 -30.59 -16.43
N SER A 76 -2.83 -31.81 -16.74
CA SER A 76 -1.80 -32.51 -16.00
C SER A 76 -0.45 -31.84 -16.22
N THR A 77 0.12 -31.20 -15.18
CA THR A 77 1.48 -30.61 -15.24
C THR A 77 2.54 -31.67 -14.94
N ALA A 78 2.31 -32.93 -15.33
CA ALA A 78 2.94 -34.10 -14.75
C ALA A 78 4.47 -34.20 -14.90
N ASN A 79 5.14 -33.36 -15.70
CA ASN A 79 6.60 -33.33 -15.77
C ASN A 79 7.23 -32.03 -16.34
N SER A 80 6.44 -30.96 -16.53
CA SER A 80 6.93 -29.78 -17.28
C SER A 80 7.89 -28.89 -16.47
N PHE A 81 7.76 -28.88 -15.14
CA PHE A 81 8.67 -28.13 -14.29
C PHE A 81 9.81 -29.03 -13.81
N GLN A 82 10.90 -29.03 -14.57
CA GLN A 82 12.18 -29.61 -14.18
C GLN A 82 13.06 -28.45 -13.68
N PRO A 83 13.10 -28.14 -12.36
CA PRO A 83 13.80 -26.95 -11.85
C PRO A 83 15.30 -26.94 -12.16
N GLY A 84 15.91 -28.09 -12.47
CA GLY A 84 17.30 -28.21 -12.90
C GLY A 84 17.56 -27.95 -14.39
N SER A 85 16.53 -27.85 -15.23
CA SER A 85 16.66 -27.69 -16.70
C SER A 85 16.47 -26.25 -17.16
N TRP A 86 16.15 -25.32 -16.26
CA TRP A 86 15.96 -23.92 -16.64
C TRP A 86 17.30 -23.20 -16.74
N MET A 87 17.77 -23.01 -17.98
CA MET A 87 18.89 -22.13 -18.29
C MET A 87 18.35 -20.83 -18.91
N PRO A 88 18.66 -19.65 -18.34
CA PRO A 88 18.30 -18.39 -18.98
C PRO A 88 19.08 -18.23 -20.30
N PRO A 89 18.44 -17.71 -21.36
CA PRO A 89 19.10 -17.47 -22.65
C PRO A 89 20.18 -16.40 -22.45
N GLY A 90 21.45 -16.82 -22.44
CA GLY A 90 22.60 -15.98 -22.14
C GLY A 90 23.63 -16.60 -21.19
N SER A 91 23.32 -17.74 -20.57
CA SER A 91 24.27 -18.48 -19.69
C SER A 91 25.26 -19.40 -20.44
N GLY A 92 25.26 -19.37 -21.77
CA GLY A 92 26.30 -20.01 -22.58
C GLY A 92 27.52 -19.10 -22.71
N SER A 93 28.55 -19.39 -21.91
CA SER A 93 29.95 -18.93 -22.00
C SER A 93 30.31 -18.12 -23.27
N SER A 94 30.68 -16.84 -23.10
CA SER A 94 31.77 -16.32 -23.93
C SER A 94 33.04 -17.12 -23.56
N HIS A 95 33.90 -17.42 -24.53
CA HIS A 95 35.36 -17.54 -24.46
C HIS A 95 35.94 -18.55 -25.48
N ASN A 96 36.73 -18.01 -26.42
CA ASN A 96 37.78 -18.63 -27.25
C ASN A 96 37.29 -19.56 -28.38
N LYS A 97 37.75 -19.47 -29.63
CA LYS A 97 38.96 -18.89 -30.23
C LYS A 97 38.68 -18.62 -31.71
#